data_AF-A0A1I3ZL76-F1
#
_entry.id   AF-A0A1I3ZL76-F1
#
_cell.length_a   1.000
_cell.length_b   1.000
_cell.length_c   1.000
_cell.angle_alpha   90.00
_cell.angle_beta   90.00
_cell.angle_gamma   90.00
#
_symmetry.space_group_name_H-M   'P 1'
#
loop_
_entity.id
_entity.type
_entity.pdbx_description
1 polymer ?
#
loop_
_entity_poly.entity_id
_entity_poly.type
_entity_poly.pdbx_seq_one_letter_code
_entity_poly.pdbx_strand_id
1 'polypeptide(L)'
;MNVFDVVVVVCGVLLTLGALLAIVRAEKGPSMLDRTVALDIVVTTMIAAIALYAAYYRRADVVPLLVVLSLVGFVGSVTVARFAAVEPEGEGRVRTREEVAAEEAEKRRLEQEEEEARRRRRRAAEDAATADAAAAPEPAVDETVAPSARETVEKTPDDEHHGGPADEETR
;
A
#
# COMPACT_ATOMS: atom_id res chain seq x y z
N MET A 1 34.99 -3.60 49.02
CA MET A 1 33.80 -3.39 48.19
C MET A 1 32.61 -3.91 48.96
N ASN A 2 31.72 -3.01 49.35
CA ASN A 2 30.44 -3.39 49.93
C ASN A 2 29.55 -3.99 48.84
N VAL A 3 28.53 -4.75 49.23
CA VAL A 3 27.55 -5.31 48.29
C VAL A 3 26.93 -4.21 47.40
N PHE A 4 26.67 -3.04 47.97
CA PHE A 4 26.17 -1.88 47.24
C PHE A 4 27.12 -1.42 46.13
N ASP A 5 28.43 -1.37 46.39
CA ASP A 5 29.44 -0.97 45.40
C ASP A 5 29.46 -1.96 44.23
N VAL A 6 29.37 -3.26 44.53
CA VAL A 6 29.31 -4.32 43.50
C VAL A 6 28.08 -4.15 42.61
N VAL A 7 26.90 -3.92 43.21
CA VAL A 7 25.66 -3.68 42.45
C VAL A 7 25.80 -2.47 41.54
N VAL A 8 26.36 -1.37 42.04
CA VAL A 8 26.55 -0.14 41.27
C VAL A 8 27.49 -0.37 40.08
N VAL A 9 28.60 -1.08 40.28
CA VAL A 9 29.52 -1.43 39.19
C VAL A 9 28.84 -2.32 38.15
N VAL A 10 28.10 -3.35 38.58
CA VAL A 10 27.38 -4.24 37.65
C VAL A 10 26.33 -3.46 36.85
N CYS A 11 25.52 -2.64 37.50
CA CYS A 11 24.55 -1.78 36.81
C CYS A 11 25.25 -0.82 35.83
N GLY A 12 26.36 -0.20 36.22
CA GLY A 12 27.14 0.69 35.34
C GLY A 12 27.67 -0.01 34.09
N VAL A 13 28.18 -1.23 34.24
CA VAL A 13 28.64 -2.07 33.12
C VAL A 13 27.47 -2.42 32.19
N LEU A 14 26.35 -2.88 32.75
CA LEU A 14 25.16 -3.25 31.97
C LEU A 14 24.58 -2.05 31.21
N LEU A 15 24.52 -0.87 31.84
CA LEU A 15 24.05 0.36 31.19
C LEU A 15 24.98 0.78 30.06
N THR A 16 26.30 0.67 30.26
CA THR A 16 27.29 1.01 29.22
C THR A 16 27.18 0.06 28.03
N LEU A 17 27.06 -1.25 28.29
CA LEU A 17 26.81 -2.25 27.24
C LEU A 17 25.49 -1.97 26.52
N GLY A 18 24.42 -1.68 27.26
CA GLY A 18 23.12 -1.33 26.69
C GLY A 18 23.18 -0.10 25.80
N ALA A 19 23.86 0.96 26.24
CA ALA A 19 24.07 2.18 25.46
C ALA A 19 24.87 1.91 24.17
N LEU A 20 25.96 1.13 24.25
CA LEU A 20 26.75 0.76 23.08
C LEU A 20 25.94 -0.06 22.07
N LEU A 21 25.17 -1.05 22.55
CA LEU A 21 24.29 -1.85 21.70
C LEU A 21 23.20 -1.00 21.05
N ALA A 22 22.62 -0.05 21.78
CA ALA A 22 21.63 0.87 21.25
C ALA A 22 22.22 1.78 20.17
N ILE A 23 23.44 2.30 20.36
CA ILE A 23 24.15 3.09 19.32
C ILE A 23 24.40 2.24 18.07
N VAL A 24 24.90 1.00 18.22
CA VAL A 24 25.12 0.10 17.08
C VAL A 24 23.82 -0.18 16.33
N ARG A 25 22.69 -0.32 17.05
CA ARG A 25 21.37 -0.48 16.44
C ARG A 25 20.92 0.79 15.72
N ALA A 26 21.15 1.97 16.29
CA ALA A 26 20.79 3.24 15.67
C ALA A 26 21.53 3.45 14.32
N GLU A 27 22.79 3.01 14.22
CA GLU A 27 23.56 3.12 12.97
C GLU A 27 23.16 2.07 11.92
N LYS A 28 22.92 0.82 12.36
CA LYS A 28 22.65 -0.31 11.45
C LYS A 28 21.16 -0.55 11.18
N GLY A 29 20.27 0.18 11.85
CA GLY A 29 18.82 0.02 11.77
C GLY A 29 18.30 0.22 10.33
N PRO A 30 17.50 -0.72 9.78
CA PRO A 30 17.02 -0.68 8.41
C PRO A 30 15.87 0.32 8.20
N SER A 31 15.02 0.54 9.21
CA SER A 31 13.90 1.47 9.15
C SER A 31 14.17 2.75 9.95
N MET A 32 13.55 3.86 9.54
CA MET A 32 13.62 5.13 10.29
C MET A 32 13.09 4.97 11.72
N LEU A 33 12.01 4.21 11.89
CA LEU A 33 11.42 3.90 13.19
C LEU A 33 12.42 3.17 14.10
N ASP A 34 13.15 2.17 13.58
CA ASP A 34 14.13 1.41 14.38
C ASP A 34 15.25 2.31 14.89
N ARG A 35 15.71 3.24 14.05
CA ARG A 35 16.73 4.22 14.43
C ARG A 35 16.22 5.15 15.53
N THR A 36 15.00 5.64 15.40
CA THR A 36 14.38 6.50 16.42
C THR A 36 14.22 5.77 17.75
N VAL A 37 13.73 4.53 17.73
CA VAL A 37 13.59 3.71 18.95
C VAL A 37 14.96 3.45 19.58
N ALA A 38 15.98 3.16 18.78
CA ALA A 38 17.35 2.98 19.28
C ALA A 38 17.89 4.26 19.95
N LEU A 39 17.63 5.44 19.38
CA LEU A 39 18.01 6.72 19.99
C LEU A 39 17.26 6.97 21.31
N ASP A 40 15.99 6.60 21.41
CA ASP A 40 15.22 6.70 22.67
C ASP A 40 15.81 5.80 23.77
N ILE A 41 16.26 4.60 23.41
CA ILE A 41 16.97 3.70 24.33
C ILE A 41 18.31 4.33 24.78
N VAL A 42 19.04 5.01 23.90
CA VAL A 42 20.27 5.74 24.30
C VAL A 42 19.95 6.83 25.33
N VAL A 43 18.91 7.63 25.10
CA VAL A 43 18.49 8.66 26.08
C VAL A 43 18.05 8.01 27.40
N THR A 44 17.25 6.95 27.34
CA THR A 44 16.76 6.23 28.53
C THR A 44 17.91 5.62 29.35
N THR A 45 18.90 5.02 28.68
CA THR A 45 20.09 4.46 29.35
C THR A 45 20.97 5.54 29.97
N MET A 46 21.08 6.72 29.34
CA MET A 46 21.73 7.89 29.95
C MET A 46 20.98 8.34 31.21
N ILE A 47 19.65 8.45 31.17
CA ILE A 47 18.84 8.80 32.35
C ILE A 47 19.05 7.78 33.47
N ALA A 48 19.06 6.48 33.15
CA ALA A 48 19.33 5.43 34.12
C ALA A 48 20.74 5.52 34.72
N ALA A 49 21.75 5.90 33.93
CA ALA A 49 23.11 6.13 34.43
C ALA A 49 23.17 7.32 35.39
N ILE A 50 22.46 8.41 35.09
CA ILE A 50 22.34 9.58 35.97
C ILE A 50 21.58 9.20 37.26
N ALA A 51 20.54 8.37 37.15
CA ALA A 51 19.81 7.86 38.31
C ALA A 51 20.69 6.98 39.20
N LEU A 52 21.52 6.12 38.61
CA LEU A 52 22.49 5.30 39.32
C LEU A 52 23.53 6.18 40.04
N TYR A 53 24.02 7.23 39.38
CA TYR A 53 24.88 8.24 39.98
C TYR A 53 24.19 8.91 41.18
N ALA A 54 22.96 9.39 41.02
CA ALA A 54 22.20 10.03 42.10
C ALA A 54 22.00 9.10 43.30
N ALA A 55 21.73 7.81 43.05
CA ALA A 55 21.58 6.78 44.07
C ALA A 55 22.89 6.52 44.83
N TYR A 56 24.03 6.46 44.12
CA TYR A 56 25.34 6.23 44.71
C TYR A 56 25.79 7.39 45.60
N TYR A 57 25.65 8.64 45.12
CA TYR A 57 26.05 9.84 45.85
C TYR A 57 24.98 10.37 46.81
N ARG A 58 23.80 9.73 46.88
CA ARG A 58 22.64 10.14 47.69
C ARG A 58 22.21 11.59 47.45
N ARG A 59 22.15 11.98 46.18
CA ARG A 59 21.80 13.33 45.72
C ARG A 59 20.38 13.37 45.16
N ALA A 60 19.47 13.97 45.92
CA ALA A 60 18.06 14.12 45.51
C ALA A 60 17.83 15.32 44.57
N ASP A 61 18.77 16.25 44.50
CA ASP A 61 18.72 17.44 43.63
C ASP A 61 18.77 17.09 42.13
N VAL A 62 19.17 15.86 41.79
CA VAL A 62 19.19 15.35 40.41
C VAL A 62 17.83 14.78 39.98
N VAL A 63 16.91 14.52 40.92
CA VAL A 63 15.61 13.88 40.62
C VAL A 63 14.74 14.71 39.67
N PRO A 64 14.58 16.04 39.82
CA PRO A 64 13.83 16.83 38.85
C PRO A 64 14.39 16.76 37.43
N LEU A 65 15.72 16.64 37.30
CA LEU A 65 16.41 16.50 36.02
C LEU A 65 16.05 15.16 35.34
N LEU A 66 15.97 14.07 36.11
CA LEU A 66 15.51 12.77 35.61
C LEU A 66 14.07 12.85 35.08
N VAL A 67 13.18 13.56 35.79
CA VAL A 67 11.78 13.74 35.39
C VAL A 67 11.71 14.50 34.05
N VAL A 68 12.41 15.63 33.94
CA VAL A 68 12.42 16.43 32.70
C VAL A 68 13.01 15.63 31.54
N LEU A 69 14.15 14.95 31.72
CA LEU A 69 14.76 14.13 30.67
C LEU A 69 13.84 12.99 30.23
N SER A 70 13.16 12.31 31.17
CA SER A 70 12.24 11.22 30.85
C SER A 70 11.05 11.72 30.03
N LEU A 71 10.50 12.89 30.36
CA LEU A 71 9.40 13.49 29.61
C LEU A 71 9.86 13.89 28.21
N VAL A 72 11.03 14.53 28.08
CA VAL A 72 11.58 14.95 26.79
C VAL A 72 11.87 13.76 25.88
N GLY A 73 12.51 12.70 26.39
CA GLY A 73 12.78 11.48 25.62
C GLY A 73 11.50 10.82 25.13
N PHE A 74 10.54 10.62 26.03
CA PHE A 74 9.24 10.03 25.69
C PHE A 74 8.47 10.85 24.66
N VAL A 75 8.34 12.17 24.85
CA VAL A 75 7.63 13.05 23.92
C VAL A 75 8.31 13.08 22.55
N GLY A 76 9.65 13.09 22.52
CA GLY A 76 10.43 13.02 21.28
C GLY A 76 10.14 11.73 20.50
N SER A 77 10.21 10.59 21.17
CA SER A 77 9.93 9.27 20.59
C SER A 77 8.50 9.17 20.05
N VAL A 78 7.48 9.58 20.83
CA VAL A 78 6.07 9.58 20.42
C VAL A 78 5.82 10.50 19.22
N THR A 79 6.45 11.67 19.21
CA THR A 79 6.32 12.63 18.10
C THR A 79 6.85 12.01 16.81
N VAL A 80 8.05 11.46 16.84
CA VAL A 80 8.64 10.84 15.65
C VAL A 80 7.84 9.61 15.21
N ALA A 81 7.39 8.75 16.13
CA ALA A 81 6.56 7.59 15.79
C ALA A 81 5.24 7.99 15.10
N ARG A 82 4.63 9.10 15.51
CA ARG A 82 3.41 9.63 14.89
C ARG A 82 3.63 10.07 13.44
N PHE A 83 4.76 10.71 13.15
CA PHE A 83 5.05 11.23 11.81
C PHE A 83 5.70 10.19 10.90
N ALA A 84 6.51 9.27 11.45
CA ALA A 84 7.14 8.20 10.69
C ALA A 84 6.13 7.23 10.04
N ALA A 85 4.92 7.11 10.58
CA ALA A 85 3.84 6.34 9.96
C ALA A 85 3.17 7.05 8.76
N VAL A 86 3.46 8.34 8.56
CA VAL A 86 2.88 9.19 7.51
C VAL A 86 3.82 9.34 6.32
N GLU A 87 5.12 9.03 6.48
CA GLU A 87 6.03 8.92 5.34
C GLU A 87 5.76 7.63 4.55
N PRO A 88 5.40 7.70 3.25
CA PRO A 88 5.42 6.52 2.40
C PRO A 88 6.86 6.02 2.29
N GLU A 89 7.13 4.85 2.86
CA GLU A 89 8.39 4.12 2.66
C GLU A 89 8.53 3.79 1.15
N GLY A 90 9.18 4.69 0.40
CA GLY A 90 9.24 4.54 -1.06
C GLY A 90 10.13 5.50 -1.84
N GLU A 91 10.49 6.67 -1.32
CA GLU A 91 11.29 7.65 -2.08
C GLU A 91 12.76 7.68 -1.63
N GLY A 92 13.38 6.50 -1.60
CA GLY A 92 14.83 6.31 -1.40
C GLY A 92 15.54 5.60 -2.55
N ARG A 93 14.82 5.25 -3.61
CA ARG A 93 15.39 4.96 -4.93
C ARG A 93 14.69 5.88 -5.91
N VAL A 94 15.38 6.92 -6.37
CA VAL A 94 15.20 7.27 -7.78
C VAL A 94 15.58 6.00 -8.53
N ARG A 95 14.59 5.18 -8.95
CA ARG A 95 14.86 4.07 -9.88
C ARG A 95 15.68 4.68 -11.00
N THR A 96 16.85 4.13 -11.25
CA THR A 96 17.69 4.67 -12.32
C THR A 96 16.87 4.53 -13.61
N ARG A 97 16.92 5.49 -14.56
CA ARG A 97 16.12 5.45 -15.80
C ARG A 97 16.16 4.08 -16.50
N GLU A 98 17.27 3.36 -16.31
CA GLU A 98 17.51 1.98 -16.74
C GLU A 98 16.59 0.92 -16.11
N GLU A 99 16.36 0.94 -14.80
CA GLU A 99 15.48 -0.03 -14.13
C GLU A 99 14.01 0.13 -14.54
N VAL A 100 13.55 1.37 -14.74
CA VAL A 100 12.17 1.64 -15.23
C VAL A 100 12.03 1.19 -16.69
N ALA A 101 13.04 1.46 -17.53
CA ALA A 101 13.03 1.04 -18.92
C ALA A 101 13.07 -0.48 -19.10
N ALA A 102 13.81 -1.19 -18.23
CA ALA A 102 13.87 -2.66 -18.26
C ALA A 102 12.52 -3.29 -17.90
N GLU A 103 11.87 -2.79 -16.85
CA GLU A 103 10.58 -3.30 -16.38
C GLU A 103 9.45 -2.99 -17.37
N GLU A 104 9.45 -1.80 -17.99
CA GLU A 104 8.51 -1.47 -19.08
C GLU A 104 8.73 -2.34 -20.32
N ALA A 105 9.98 -2.65 -20.67
CA ALA A 105 10.28 -3.51 -21.81
C ALA A 105 9.81 -4.95 -21.56
N GLU A 106 9.97 -5.45 -20.33
CA GLU A 106 9.47 -6.77 -19.93
C GLU A 106 7.94 -6.82 -19.95
N LYS A 107 7.28 -5.80 -19.39
CA LYS A 107 5.82 -5.69 -19.41
C LYS A 107 5.26 -5.62 -20.83
N ARG A 108 5.87 -4.84 -21.71
CA ARG A 108 5.48 -4.76 -23.14
C ARG A 108 5.66 -6.08 -23.87
N ARG A 109 6.70 -6.86 -23.55
CA ARG A 109 6.91 -8.19 -24.14
C ARG A 109 5.80 -9.15 -23.74
N LEU A 110 5.43 -9.16 -22.46
CA LEU A 110 4.34 -10.00 -21.95
C LEU A 110 2.99 -9.62 -22.56
N GLU A 111 2.70 -8.31 -22.66
CA GLU A 111 1.48 -7.81 -23.30
C GLU A 111 1.43 -8.16 -24.80
N GLN A 112 2.57 -8.10 -25.50
CA GLN A 112 2.67 -8.52 -26.90
C GLN A 112 2.46 -10.03 -27.06
N GLU A 113 3.08 -10.84 -26.21
CA GLU A 113 2.90 -12.29 -26.21
C GLU A 113 1.44 -12.69 -25.93
N GLU A 114 0.79 -11.98 -25.00
CA GLU A 114 -0.62 -12.19 -24.67
C GLU A 114 -1.55 -11.75 -25.81
N GLU A 115 -1.28 -10.60 -26.44
CA GLU A 115 -2.01 -10.16 -27.63
C GLU A 115 -1.85 -11.13 -28.80
N GLU A 116 -0.64 -11.63 -29.03
CA GLU A 116 -0.37 -12.63 -30.06
C GLU A 116 -1.08 -13.94 -29.76
N ALA A 117 -1.07 -14.41 -28.51
CA ALA A 117 -1.81 -15.59 -28.09
C ALA A 117 -3.32 -15.39 -28.27
N ARG A 118 -3.85 -14.20 -27.93
CA ARG A 118 -5.26 -13.85 -28.13
C ARG A 118 -5.63 -13.80 -29.61
N ARG A 119 -4.76 -13.24 -30.47
CA ARG A 119 -4.94 -13.21 -31.93
C ARG A 119 -4.90 -14.61 -32.53
N ARG A 120 -3.96 -15.47 -32.09
CA ARG A 120 -3.88 -16.87 -32.51
C ARG A 120 -5.11 -17.66 -32.10
N ARG A 121 -5.59 -17.51 -30.87
CA ARG A 121 -6.85 -18.12 -30.39
C ARG A 121 -8.05 -17.66 -31.21
N ARG A 122 -8.14 -16.36 -31.53
CA ARG A 122 -9.22 -15.81 -32.36
C ARG A 122 -9.19 -16.38 -33.78
N ARG A 123 -8.02 -16.45 -34.42
CA ARG A 123 -7.87 -17.06 -35.76
C ARG A 123 -8.20 -18.54 -35.76
N ALA A 124 -7.71 -19.31 -34.78
CA ALA A 124 -8.05 -20.73 -34.67
C ALA A 124 -9.56 -20.95 -34.46
N ALA A 125 -10.24 -20.05 -33.75
CA ALA A 125 -11.70 -20.07 -33.63
C ALA A 125 -12.41 -19.71 -34.94
N GLU A 126 -11.90 -18.72 -35.69
CA GLU A 126 -12.40 -18.35 -37.02
C GLU A 126 -12.20 -19.49 -38.04
N ASP A 127 -11.03 -20.15 -38.03
CA ASP A 127 -10.67 -21.30 -38.88
C ASP A 127 -11.50 -22.54 -38.54
N ALA A 128 -11.77 -22.79 -37.24
CA ALA A 128 -12.67 -23.85 -36.81
C ALA A 128 -14.13 -23.58 -37.24
N ALA A 129 -14.57 -22.33 -37.18
CA ALA A 129 -15.90 -21.93 -37.66
C ALA A 129 -16.04 -22.04 -39.19
N THR A 130 -14.96 -21.80 -39.95
CA THR A 130 -14.96 -22.00 -41.40
C THR A 130 -14.84 -23.48 -41.80
N ALA A 131 -14.14 -24.29 -41.02
CA ALA A 131 -14.09 -25.75 -41.21
C ALA A 131 -15.45 -26.42 -40.90
N ASP A 132 -16.18 -25.92 -39.90
CA ASP A 132 -17.55 -26.35 -39.60
C ASP A 132 -18.53 -25.95 -40.72
N ALA A 133 -18.37 -24.75 -41.30
CA ALA A 133 -19.15 -24.30 -42.46
C ALA A 133 -18.84 -25.09 -43.75
N ALA A 134 -17.66 -25.70 -43.89
CA ALA A 134 -17.24 -26.49 -45.05
C ALA A 134 -17.66 -27.97 -44.97
N ALA A 135 -18.17 -28.44 -43.83
CA ALA A 135 -18.57 -29.84 -43.61
C ALA A 135 -20.06 -30.13 -43.87
N ALA A 136 -20.86 -29.12 -44.22
CA ALA A 136 -22.25 -29.32 -44.64
C ALA A 136 -22.31 -29.79 -46.12
N PRO A 137 -22.92 -30.94 -46.43
CA PRO A 137 -23.15 -31.34 -47.82
C PRO A 137 -24.38 -30.62 -48.37
N GLU A 138 -24.23 -29.80 -49.40
CA GLU A 138 -25.34 -29.49 -50.34
C GLU A 138 -25.71 -30.77 -51.10
N PRO A 139 -26.98 -31.03 -51.53
CA PRO A 139 -27.84 -30.05 -52.21
C PRO A 139 -29.38 -30.23 -52.04
N ALA A 140 -30.18 -29.30 -52.57
CA ALA A 140 -31.29 -29.55 -53.51
C ALA A 140 -32.38 -28.47 -53.45
N VAL A 141 -32.62 -27.87 -54.60
CA VAL A 141 -33.75 -27.01 -54.94
C VAL A 141 -35.02 -27.88 -55.02
N ASP A 142 -36.13 -27.48 -54.39
CA ASP A 142 -37.46 -27.92 -54.83
C ASP A 142 -38.52 -26.83 -54.58
N GLU A 143 -39.32 -26.63 -55.62
CA GLU A 143 -40.30 -25.58 -55.83
C GLU A 143 -41.68 -26.23 -55.75
N THR A 144 -42.52 -25.89 -54.76
CA THR A 144 -43.96 -26.30 -54.80
C THR A 144 -44.90 -25.35 -54.00
N VAL A 145 -45.52 -24.42 -54.75
CA VAL A 145 -46.95 -24.00 -54.80
C VAL A 145 -47.81 -23.81 -53.50
N ALA A 146 -48.01 -22.54 -53.11
CA ALA A 146 -49.25 -21.72 -52.81
C ALA A 146 -50.46 -22.23 -51.94
N PRO A 147 -51.51 -21.41 -51.63
CA PRO A 147 -51.61 -20.14 -50.87
C PRO A 147 -52.83 -20.06 -49.89
N SER A 148 -52.94 -19.05 -49.00
CA SER A 148 -54.17 -18.54 -48.31
C SER A 148 -53.75 -17.75 -47.04
N ALA A 149 -54.30 -16.63 -46.57
CA ALA A 149 -55.33 -15.68 -46.99
C ALA A 149 -55.17 -14.41 -46.12
N ARG A 150 -55.53 -13.25 -46.69
CA ARG A 150 -56.40 -12.15 -46.15
C ARG A 150 -56.34 -11.86 -44.65
N GLU A 151 -56.37 -10.63 -44.14
CA GLU A 151 -57.01 -9.37 -44.56
C GLU A 151 -56.51 -8.34 -43.50
N THR A 152 -55.92 -7.22 -43.92
CA THR A 152 -56.50 -5.85 -43.83
C THR A 152 -56.52 -5.18 -42.46
N VAL A 153 -56.04 -3.92 -42.42
CA VAL A 153 -56.80 -2.69 -42.02
C VAL A 153 -56.30 -2.22 -40.64
N GLU A 154 -56.06 -0.96 -40.29
CA GLU A 154 -56.12 0.41 -40.85
C GLU A 154 -55.14 1.23 -39.97
N LYS A 155 -54.25 2.06 -40.51
CA LYS A 155 -54.36 3.51 -40.72
C LYS A 155 -54.59 4.33 -39.42
N THR A 156 -53.54 4.90 -38.80
CA THR A 156 -53.01 6.31 -38.88
C THR A 156 -53.88 7.38 -38.17
N PRO A 157 -53.38 8.62 -37.93
CA PRO A 157 -53.20 9.19 -36.59
C PRO A 157 -54.08 10.43 -36.32
N ASP A 158 -54.33 10.79 -35.06
CA ASP A 158 -54.88 12.11 -34.68
C ASP A 158 -54.16 12.51 -33.38
N ASP A 159 -53.32 13.55 -33.35
CA ASP A 159 -53.61 14.99 -33.30
C ASP A 159 -54.13 15.47 -31.93
N GLU A 160 -53.76 16.72 -31.62
CA GLU A 160 -54.09 17.55 -30.44
C GLU A 160 -53.13 17.41 -29.23
N HIS A 161 -52.18 18.33 -28.99
CA HIS A 161 -52.25 19.78 -28.76
C HIS A 161 -52.81 20.17 -27.38
N HIS A 162 -51.90 20.60 -26.48
CA HIS A 162 -51.99 21.73 -25.53
C HIS A 162 -50.84 21.56 -24.52
N GLY A 163 -49.89 22.48 -24.38
CA GLY A 163 -50.07 23.83 -23.84
C GLY A 163 -49.70 23.79 -22.34
N GLY A 164 -48.53 24.33 -21.95
CA GLY A 164 -48.08 24.46 -20.55
C GLY A 164 -48.81 25.60 -19.80
N PRO A 165 -48.20 26.32 -18.83
CA PRO A 165 -47.13 26.02 -17.85
C PRO A 165 -47.59 26.26 -16.38
N ALA A 166 -46.66 26.16 -15.42
CA ALA A 166 -46.79 26.48 -13.97
C ALA A 166 -47.71 25.51 -13.18
N ASP A 167 -47.58 25.20 -11.88
CA ASP A 167 -47.07 25.88 -10.68
C ASP A 167 -46.72 24.81 -9.60
N GLU A 168 -46.41 25.24 -8.37
CA GLU A 168 -46.12 24.47 -7.12
C GLU A 168 -44.67 23.98 -6.93
N GLU A 169 -43.81 24.66 -6.16
CA GLU A 169 -43.90 25.00 -4.73
C GLU A 169 -44.09 23.76 -3.84
N THR A 170 -43.01 23.07 -3.47
CA THR A 170 -42.73 22.70 -2.07
C THR A 170 -41.42 21.91 -1.90
N ARG A 171 -40.58 22.49 -1.02
CA ARG A 171 -39.71 21.83 -0.03
C ARG A 171 -38.28 21.44 -0.40
#